data_AF-K9RD03-F1
#
_entry.id   AF-K9RD03-F1
#
_cell.length_a   1.000
_cell.length_b   1.000
_cell.length_c   1.000
_cell.angle_alpha   90.00
_cell.angle_beta   90.00
_cell.angle_gamma   90.00
#
_symmetry.space_group_name_H-M   'P 1'
#
loop_
_entity.id
_entity.type
_entity.pdbx_description
1 polymer ?
#
loop_
_entity_poly.entity_id
_entity_poly.type
_entity_poly.pdbx_seq_one_letter_code
_entity_poly.pdbx_strand_id
1 'polypeptide(L)'
;MVQVFGDFVESTRKKENLTLGFSPSSVPIEERWRNNGLSADYIAEYLTTVLNSDDNESGNENYLADIKSSASYIANELLENGMKYCNEQTNHPVTFHIELASNEIRFFLENTVIPASADKLKEFIEELNSSDPDEFYIRQLEKTAEADLEDNTSSGLGFLSIINDYSAKLGWKFQTLEQSPLLMSVTTLVRLMVQQTEQAKPETIADTNIEPLEVKGENFHIVYNNNSRVVDFSGRVRMRGLQEYSIVFDLFDKVIEINQDVITLDLQNLELINSSGIDMLSKFIITTRKKKTVQINIIGSSSRNWQTRLLKNFQRLMPKLQYEFR
;
A
#
# COMPACT_ATOMS: atom_id res chain seq x y z
N MET A 1 8.39 30.55 -4.74
CA MET A 1 9.66 29.81 -4.86
C MET A 1 9.35 28.36 -5.22
N VAL A 2 10.16 27.72 -6.08
CA VAL A 2 10.01 26.30 -6.47
C VAL A 2 11.20 25.49 -5.97
N GLN A 3 10.96 24.31 -5.39
CA GLN A 3 11.97 23.37 -4.92
C GLN A 3 11.62 21.96 -5.40
N VAL A 4 12.62 21.17 -5.80
CA VAL A 4 12.43 19.82 -6.36
C VAL A 4 13.35 18.84 -5.66
N PHE A 5 12.84 17.65 -5.36
CA PHE A 5 13.54 16.57 -4.64
C PHE A 5 13.30 15.21 -5.32
N GLY A 6 14.21 14.27 -5.10
CA GLY A 6 14.10 12.89 -5.62
C GLY A 6 14.15 12.78 -7.14
N ASP A 7 13.58 11.71 -7.70
CA ASP A 7 13.53 11.40 -9.14
C ASP A 7 12.42 12.19 -9.88
N PHE A 8 12.13 13.42 -9.44
CA PHE A 8 11.03 14.21 -10.00
C PHE A 8 11.29 14.55 -11.48
N VAL A 9 10.29 14.28 -12.33
CA VAL A 9 10.27 14.68 -13.74
C VAL A 9 8.96 15.39 -14.03
N GLU A 10 9.00 16.44 -14.83
CA GLU A 10 7.79 17.16 -15.22
C GLU A 10 6.90 16.31 -16.14
N SER A 11 5.59 16.43 -15.94
CA SER A 11 4.56 15.84 -16.80
C SER A 11 4.65 16.44 -18.21
N THR A 12 4.60 15.57 -19.22
CA THR A 12 4.68 16.01 -20.62
C THR A 12 3.32 16.21 -21.27
N ARG A 13 2.27 15.56 -20.75
CA ARG A 13 0.87 15.52 -21.24
C ARG A 13 0.72 15.19 -22.73
N LYS A 14 1.76 14.62 -23.34
CA LYS A 14 1.84 14.35 -24.79
C LYS A 14 1.47 12.92 -25.17
N LYS A 15 1.48 12.01 -24.20
CA LYS A 15 1.11 10.59 -24.36
C LYS A 15 -0.25 10.33 -23.74
N GLU A 16 -0.71 9.08 -23.84
CA GLU A 16 -1.92 8.60 -23.17
C GLU A 16 -1.85 8.94 -21.67
N ASN A 17 -2.86 9.66 -21.20
CA ASN A 17 -2.89 10.21 -19.86
C ASN A 17 -4.32 10.36 -19.33
N LEU A 18 -4.46 10.26 -18.01
CA LEU A 18 -5.70 10.46 -17.29
C LEU A 18 -5.48 11.52 -16.21
N THR A 19 -6.43 12.45 -16.04
CA THR A 19 -6.41 13.43 -14.95
C THR A 19 -7.75 13.43 -14.22
N LEU A 20 -7.71 13.26 -12.91
CA LEU A 20 -8.85 13.35 -12.01
C LEU A 20 -8.65 14.52 -11.06
N GLY A 21 -9.71 15.28 -10.80
CA GLY A 21 -9.70 16.40 -9.85
C GLY A 21 -10.72 16.17 -8.75
N PHE A 22 -10.31 16.41 -7.50
CA PHE A 22 -11.15 16.23 -6.32
C PHE A 22 -11.22 17.54 -5.53
N SER A 23 -12.42 17.99 -5.20
CA SER A 23 -12.59 19.20 -4.41
C SER A 23 -12.30 18.91 -2.92
N PRO A 24 -11.47 19.73 -2.23
CA PRO A 24 -11.15 19.54 -0.82
C PRO A 24 -12.29 19.85 0.15
N SER A 25 -13.41 20.40 -0.32
CA SER A 25 -14.47 20.96 0.53
C SER A 25 -15.87 20.39 0.29
N SER A 26 -16.04 19.46 -0.66
CA SER A 26 -17.38 19.08 -1.14
C SER A 26 -18.03 17.88 -0.44
N VAL A 27 -17.26 17.04 0.30
CA VAL A 27 -17.75 15.77 0.89
C VAL A 27 -17.03 15.49 2.23
N PRO A 28 -17.65 14.86 3.24
CA PRO A 28 -16.95 14.44 4.47
C PRO A 28 -15.75 13.51 4.20
N ILE A 29 -14.70 13.61 5.01
CA ILE A 29 -13.43 12.89 4.81
C ILE A 29 -13.59 11.35 4.81
N GLU A 30 -14.57 10.81 5.54
CA GLU A 30 -14.82 9.37 5.61
C GLU A 30 -15.36 8.81 4.30
N GLU A 31 -16.30 9.52 3.68
CA GLU A 31 -16.80 9.18 2.34
C GLU A 31 -15.71 9.37 1.28
N ARG A 32 -14.79 10.34 1.46
CA ARG A 32 -13.63 10.50 0.57
C ARG A 32 -12.70 9.29 0.62
N TRP A 33 -12.45 8.68 1.78
CA TRP A 33 -11.55 7.50 1.84
C TRP A 33 -12.16 6.27 1.18
N ARG A 34 -13.48 6.05 1.29
CA ARG A 34 -14.15 5.06 0.45
C ARG A 34 -13.99 5.38 -1.04
N ASN A 35 -14.09 6.66 -1.40
CA ASN A 35 -13.89 7.11 -2.77
C ASN A 35 -12.43 7.01 -3.24
N ASN A 36 -11.43 7.04 -2.34
CA ASN A 36 -10.02 6.85 -2.70
C ASN A 36 -9.82 5.44 -3.26
N GLY A 37 -10.35 4.44 -2.56
CA GLY A 37 -10.29 3.06 -3.02
C GLY A 37 -10.97 2.87 -4.37
N LEU A 38 -12.17 3.43 -4.55
CA LEU A 38 -12.89 3.39 -5.82
C LEU A 38 -12.14 4.11 -6.95
N SER A 39 -11.57 5.28 -6.67
CA SER A 39 -10.80 6.06 -7.65
C SER A 39 -9.51 5.34 -8.04
N ALA A 40 -8.84 4.70 -7.08
CA ALA A 40 -7.65 3.88 -7.31
C ALA A 40 -7.97 2.65 -8.16
N ASP A 41 -9.10 1.99 -7.90
CA ASP A 41 -9.56 0.85 -8.69
C ASP A 41 -9.95 1.27 -10.12
N TYR A 42 -10.63 2.42 -10.28
CA TYR A 42 -10.90 3.01 -11.59
C TYR A 42 -9.62 3.35 -12.38
N ILE A 43 -8.65 3.97 -11.71
CA ILE A 43 -7.32 4.28 -12.27
C ILE A 43 -6.64 2.99 -12.76
N ALA A 44 -6.66 1.95 -11.93
CA ALA A 44 -6.02 0.68 -12.25
C ALA A 44 -6.70 -0.01 -13.45
N GLU A 45 -8.04 0.05 -13.54
CA GLU A 45 -8.81 -0.49 -14.66
C GLU A 45 -8.56 0.27 -15.97
N TYR A 46 -8.48 1.61 -15.90
CA TYR A 46 -8.12 2.43 -17.05
C TYR A 46 -6.73 2.06 -17.56
N LEU A 47 -5.75 1.93 -16.66
CA LEU A 47 -4.38 1.56 -17.01
C LEU A 47 -4.30 0.19 -17.70
N THR A 48 -4.94 -0.84 -17.16
CA THR A 48 -4.93 -2.17 -17.80
C THR A 48 -5.65 -2.15 -19.15
N THR A 49 -6.73 -1.39 -19.29
CA THR A 49 -7.45 -1.26 -20.57
C THR A 49 -6.54 -0.66 -21.65
N VAL A 50 -5.80 0.39 -21.31
CA VAL A 50 -4.87 1.06 -22.23
C VAL A 50 -3.65 0.19 -22.55
N LEU A 51 -3.13 -0.55 -21.57
CA LEU A 51 -2.02 -1.48 -21.80
C LEU A 51 -2.44 -2.72 -22.60
N ASN A 52 -3.73 -3.08 -22.57
CA ASN A 52 -4.30 -4.19 -23.32
C ASN A 52 -4.52 -3.90 -24.81
N SER A 53 -4.59 -2.63 -25.20
CA SER A 53 -4.77 -2.28 -26.61
C SER A 53 -3.53 -2.53 -27.51
N ASP A 54 -2.41 -3.00 -26.93
CA ASP A 54 -1.24 -3.47 -27.67
C ASP A 54 -1.37 -4.99 -27.95
N ASP A 55 -1.56 -5.35 -29.22
CA ASP A 55 -2.00 -6.63 -29.84
C ASP A 55 -1.17 -7.93 -29.57
N ASN A 56 -0.50 -8.14 -28.43
CA ASN A 56 0.25 -9.40 -28.19
C ASN A 56 -0.39 -10.33 -27.14
N GLU A 57 -0.85 -11.48 -27.66
CA GLU A 57 -1.65 -12.52 -27.00
C GLU A 57 -0.97 -13.26 -25.85
N SER A 58 -1.81 -13.68 -24.89
CA SER A 58 -1.69 -14.87 -24.02
C SER A 58 -0.69 -14.89 -22.86
N GLY A 59 0.31 -14.00 -22.80
CA GLY A 59 1.14 -13.79 -21.60
C GLY A 59 0.63 -12.70 -20.64
N ASN A 60 -0.45 -12.01 -21.02
CA ASN A 60 -0.79 -10.69 -20.50
C ASN A 60 -1.59 -10.71 -19.19
N GLU A 61 -2.44 -11.73 -18.93
CA GLU A 61 -3.41 -11.68 -17.81
C GLU A 61 -2.79 -11.50 -16.42
N ASN A 62 -1.77 -12.30 -16.06
CA ASN A 62 -1.13 -12.20 -14.74
C ASN A 62 -0.34 -10.90 -14.62
N TYR A 63 0.36 -10.51 -15.68
CA TYR A 63 1.10 -9.25 -15.74
C TYR A 63 0.17 -8.03 -15.59
N LEU A 64 -0.99 -8.05 -16.24
CA LEU A 64 -2.01 -7.01 -16.08
C LEU A 64 -2.63 -7.04 -14.69
N ALA A 65 -2.85 -8.22 -14.11
CA ALA A 65 -3.34 -8.34 -12.74
C ALA A 65 -2.33 -7.75 -11.74
N ASP A 66 -1.04 -8.00 -11.94
CA ASP A 66 0.04 -7.42 -11.15
C ASP A 66 0.13 -5.90 -11.31
N ILE A 67 0.05 -5.39 -12.55
CA ILE A 67 0.00 -3.94 -12.81
C ILE A 67 -1.24 -3.33 -12.19
N LYS A 68 -2.40 -3.96 -12.33
CA LYS A 68 -3.67 -3.50 -11.75
C LYS A 68 -3.57 -3.41 -10.23
N SER A 69 -3.07 -4.46 -9.59
CA SER A 69 -2.90 -4.47 -8.13
C SER A 69 -1.91 -3.40 -7.68
N SER A 70 -0.76 -3.29 -8.36
CA SER A 70 0.27 -2.30 -8.05
C SER A 70 -0.20 -0.86 -8.26
N ALA A 71 -0.87 -0.60 -9.39
CA ALA A 71 -1.42 0.71 -9.71
C ALA A 71 -2.54 1.10 -8.74
N SER A 72 -3.42 0.17 -8.39
CA SER A 72 -4.47 0.39 -7.39
C SER A 72 -3.86 0.70 -6.02
N TYR A 73 -2.85 -0.06 -5.58
CA TYR A 73 -2.15 0.22 -4.32
C TYR A 73 -1.51 1.62 -4.33
N ILE A 74 -0.66 1.91 -5.31
CA ILE A 74 0.06 3.20 -5.40
C ILE A 74 -0.91 4.37 -5.49
N ALA A 75 -1.96 4.25 -6.33
CA ALA A 75 -2.97 5.29 -6.45
C ALA A 75 -3.73 5.51 -5.13
N ASN A 76 -4.06 4.43 -4.42
CA ASN A 76 -4.73 4.52 -3.12
C ASN A 76 -3.85 5.23 -2.09
N GLU A 77 -2.59 4.82 -1.93
CA GLU A 77 -1.65 5.43 -0.97
C GLU A 77 -1.41 6.92 -1.28
N LEU A 78 -1.29 7.28 -2.56
CA LEU A 78 -1.16 8.68 -2.97
C LEU A 78 -2.45 9.46 -2.70
N LEU A 79 -3.62 8.95 -3.06
CA LEU A 79 -4.90 9.62 -2.79
C LEU A 79 -5.15 9.79 -1.29
N GLU A 80 -4.84 8.78 -0.48
CA GLU A 80 -4.91 8.87 0.98
C GLU A 80 -4.01 9.99 1.51
N ASN A 81 -2.76 10.06 1.05
CA ASN A 81 -1.85 11.16 1.40
C ASN A 81 -2.39 12.53 0.95
N GLY A 82 -2.85 12.63 -0.29
CA GLY A 82 -3.39 13.87 -0.86
C GLY A 82 -4.56 14.39 -0.04
N MET A 83 -5.51 13.52 0.30
CA MET A 83 -6.68 13.87 1.10
C MET A 83 -6.34 14.16 2.55
N LYS A 84 -5.45 13.38 3.17
CA LYS A 84 -5.06 13.53 4.58
C LYS A 84 -4.36 14.86 4.86
N TYR A 85 -3.53 15.32 3.94
CA TYR A 85 -2.70 16.52 4.14
C TYR A 85 -3.20 17.75 3.37
N CYS A 86 -4.23 17.63 2.52
CA CYS A 86 -4.79 18.79 1.81
C CYS A 86 -5.40 19.82 2.76
N ASN A 87 -5.28 21.09 2.39
CA ASN A 87 -5.96 22.17 3.07
C ASN A 87 -7.40 22.31 2.55
N GLU A 88 -8.36 21.91 3.38
CA GLU A 88 -9.80 21.93 3.08
C GLU A 88 -10.39 23.34 2.97
N GLN A 89 -9.68 24.36 3.47
CA GLN A 89 -10.11 25.76 3.39
C GLN A 89 -9.82 26.41 2.03
N THR A 90 -9.34 25.63 1.07
CA THR A 90 -8.95 26.11 -0.26
C THR A 90 -9.87 25.58 -1.35
N ASN A 91 -10.01 26.34 -2.42
CA ASN A 91 -10.70 25.90 -3.64
C ASN A 91 -9.76 25.21 -4.62
N HIS A 92 -8.51 24.95 -4.22
CA HIS A 92 -7.51 24.28 -5.07
C HIS A 92 -7.77 22.77 -5.03
N PRO A 93 -8.16 22.13 -6.14
CA PRO A 93 -8.47 20.71 -6.14
C PRO A 93 -7.22 19.87 -5.89
N VAL A 94 -7.41 18.74 -5.20
CA VAL A 94 -6.43 17.65 -5.25
C VAL A 94 -6.49 17.06 -6.66
N THR A 95 -5.37 17.07 -7.37
CA THR A 95 -5.30 16.62 -8.76
C THR A 95 -4.46 15.35 -8.83
N PHE A 96 -5.05 14.28 -9.34
CA PHE A 96 -4.35 13.03 -9.62
C PHE A 96 -4.16 12.91 -11.13
N HIS A 97 -2.93 12.79 -11.59
CA HIS A 97 -2.58 12.71 -13.00
C HIS A 97 -1.71 11.48 -13.26
N ILE A 98 -1.96 10.80 -14.37
CA ILE A 98 -1.23 9.59 -14.75
C ILE A 98 -0.74 9.73 -16.17
N GLU A 99 0.53 9.38 -16.38
CA GLU A 99 1.12 9.29 -17.72
C GLU A 99 1.73 7.91 -17.95
N LEU A 100 1.42 7.33 -19.11
CA LEU A 100 2.08 6.14 -19.62
C LEU A 100 3.30 6.54 -20.44
N ALA A 101 4.49 6.18 -19.96
CA ALA A 101 5.73 6.24 -20.73
C ALA A 101 6.12 4.84 -21.22
N SER A 102 7.12 4.74 -22.09
CA SER A 102 7.42 3.51 -22.83
C SER A 102 7.86 2.32 -21.95
N ASN A 103 8.24 2.56 -20.70
CA ASN A 103 8.72 1.52 -19.76
C ASN A 103 8.33 1.81 -18.30
N GLU A 104 7.47 2.81 -18.06
CA GLU A 104 7.07 3.20 -16.73
C GLU A 104 5.69 3.84 -16.73
N ILE A 105 4.97 3.66 -15.63
CA ILE A 105 3.75 4.40 -15.31
C ILE A 105 4.15 5.50 -14.31
N ARG A 106 3.75 6.73 -14.61
CA ARG A 106 4.02 7.89 -13.74
C ARG A 106 2.73 8.36 -13.11
N PHE A 107 2.69 8.36 -11.78
CA PHE A 107 1.57 8.84 -10.97
C PHE A 107 1.95 10.17 -10.34
N PHE A 108 1.19 11.20 -10.62
CA PHE A 108 1.35 12.54 -10.08
C PHE A 108 0.17 12.85 -9.18
N LEU A 109 0.44 13.26 -7.95
CA LEU A 109 -0.57 13.77 -7.03
C LEU A 109 -0.17 15.19 -6.64
N GLU A 110 -1.02 16.14 -6.99
CA GLU A 110 -0.89 17.53 -6.58
C GLU A 110 -1.94 17.88 -5.53
N ASN A 111 -1.50 18.39 -4.38
CA ASN A 111 -2.38 18.91 -3.35
C ASN A 111 -1.81 20.19 -2.71
N THR A 112 -2.69 21.01 -2.16
CA THR A 112 -2.28 22.22 -1.42
C THR A 112 -2.18 21.91 0.06
N VAL A 113 -1.07 22.31 0.69
CA VAL A 113 -0.80 22.09 2.12
C VAL A 113 -0.39 23.40 2.80
N ILE A 114 -0.47 23.42 4.13
CA ILE A 114 0.12 24.50 4.93
C ILE A 114 1.65 24.35 5.00
N PRO A 115 2.41 25.46 5.17
CA PRO A 115 3.89 25.41 5.22
C PRO A 115 4.45 24.41 6.23
N ALA A 116 3.88 24.36 7.44
CA ALA A 116 4.33 23.43 8.49
C ALA A 116 4.20 21.94 8.09
N SER A 117 3.16 21.58 7.32
CA SER A 117 2.99 20.21 6.81
C SER A 117 4.00 19.91 5.70
N ALA A 118 4.30 20.90 4.85
CA ALA A 118 5.33 20.75 3.82
C ALA A 118 6.72 20.58 4.43
N ASP A 119 7.03 21.30 5.50
CA ASP A 119 8.33 21.20 6.16
C ASP A 119 8.53 19.83 6.82
N LYS A 120 7.50 19.26 7.46
CA LYS A 120 7.53 17.86 7.92
C LYS A 120 7.81 16.85 6.80
N LEU A 121 7.25 17.08 5.61
CA LEU A 121 7.52 16.22 4.45
C LEU A 121 8.96 16.38 3.96
N LYS A 122 9.54 17.59 3.99
CA LYS A 122 10.95 17.80 3.65
C LYS A 122 11.89 17.09 4.63
N GLU A 123 11.61 17.17 5.93
CA GLU A 123 12.36 16.43 6.95
C GLU A 123 12.35 14.92 6.68
N PHE A 124 11.18 14.36 6.34
CA PHE A 124 11.07 12.96 5.91
C PHE A 124 11.90 12.65 4.66
N ILE A 125 11.88 13.52 3.64
CA ILE A 125 12.67 13.35 2.41
C ILE A 125 14.17 13.40 2.71
N GLU A 126 14.62 14.27 3.62
CA GLU A 126 16.02 14.34 4.05
C GLU A 126 16.46 13.07 4.78
N GLU A 127 15.62 12.53 5.66
CA GLU A 127 15.86 11.26 6.34
C GLU A 127 15.91 10.10 5.33
N LEU A 128 14.99 10.05 4.38
CA LEU A 128 14.95 9.06 3.32
C LEU A 128 16.24 9.08 2.46
N ASN A 129 16.76 10.26 2.13
CA ASN A 129 17.97 10.41 1.33
C ASN A 129 19.26 10.08 2.10
N SER A 130 19.22 10.12 3.44
CA SER A 130 20.39 9.90 4.30
C SER A 130 20.45 8.51 4.92
N SER A 131 19.45 7.66 4.67
CA SER A 131 19.33 6.31 5.20
C SER A 131 19.17 5.27 4.09
N ASP A 132 19.46 4.01 4.42
CA ASP A 132 19.06 2.89 3.58
C ASP A 132 17.52 2.74 3.66
N PRO A 133 16.78 2.82 2.53
CA PRO A 133 15.30 2.82 2.55
C PRO A 133 14.69 1.55 3.16
N ASP A 134 15.41 0.45 3.02
CA ASP A 134 15.10 -0.87 3.52
C ASP A 134 15.20 -0.91 5.06
N GLU A 135 16.31 -0.45 5.63
CA GLU A 135 16.47 -0.28 7.08
C GLU A 135 15.50 0.75 7.65
N PHE A 136 15.28 1.87 6.95
CA PHE A 136 14.36 2.91 7.40
C PHE A 136 12.93 2.37 7.49
N TYR A 137 12.49 1.61 6.48
CA TYR A 137 11.19 0.95 6.49
C TYR A 137 11.02 0.00 7.67
N ILE A 138 12.00 -0.88 7.91
CA ILE A 138 11.97 -1.81 9.05
C ILE A 138 11.89 -1.05 10.39
N ARG A 139 12.72 -0.03 10.58
CA ARG A 139 12.70 0.80 11.80
C ARG A 139 11.35 1.48 12.01
N GLN A 140 10.73 1.95 10.93
CA GLN A 140 9.43 2.61 11.00
C GLN A 140 8.30 1.62 11.31
N LEU A 141 8.34 0.40 10.77
CA LEU A 141 7.42 -0.69 11.15
C LEU A 141 7.56 -1.05 12.63
N GLU A 142 8.79 -1.15 13.14
CA GLU A 142 9.03 -1.43 14.56
C GLU A 142 8.47 -0.32 15.46
N LYS A 143 8.72 0.94 15.11
CA LYS A 143 8.17 2.10 15.84
C LYS A 143 6.63 2.09 15.85
N THR A 144 6.01 1.75 14.72
CA THR A 144 4.54 1.70 14.57
C THR A 144 3.92 0.57 15.38
N ALA A 145 4.58 -0.59 15.41
CA ALA A 145 4.12 -1.72 16.21
C ALA A 145 4.16 -1.43 17.72
N GLU A 146 5.05 -0.56 18.16
CA GLU A 146 5.20 -0.14 19.56
C GLU A 146 4.30 1.03 19.96
N ALA A 147 3.73 1.74 18.97
CA ALA A 147 2.75 2.78 19.22
C ALA A 147 1.37 2.19 19.60
N ASP A 148 0.67 2.90 20.48
CA ASP A 148 -0.72 2.59 20.80
C ASP A 148 -1.60 2.72 19.54
N LEU A 149 -2.69 1.95 19.46
CA LEU A 149 -3.58 1.95 18.30
C LEU A 149 -4.22 3.32 18.02
N GLU A 150 -4.25 4.22 19.01
CA GLU A 150 -4.76 5.59 18.90
C GLU A 150 -3.71 6.57 18.35
N ASP A 151 -2.43 6.20 18.36
CA ASP A 151 -1.34 7.09 17.98
C ASP A 151 -1.01 6.93 16.49
N ASN A 152 -1.71 7.68 15.63
CA ASN A 152 -1.54 7.71 14.17
C ASN A 152 -0.23 8.41 13.71
N THR A 153 0.83 8.33 14.51
CA THR A 153 2.06 9.14 14.38
C THR A 153 3.09 8.55 13.41
N SER A 154 2.84 7.39 12.82
CA SER A 154 3.73 6.76 11.83
C SER A 154 3.56 7.33 10.42
N SER A 155 3.82 8.63 10.27
CA SER A 155 3.86 9.29 8.96
C SER A 155 4.99 8.71 8.10
N GLY A 156 4.76 8.57 6.78
CA GLY A 156 5.78 8.19 5.80
C GLY A 156 5.83 6.70 5.42
N LEU A 157 5.12 5.82 6.13
CA LEU A 157 5.10 4.39 5.80
C LEU A 157 4.54 4.09 4.41
N GLY A 158 3.48 4.79 3.98
CA GLY A 158 2.95 4.62 2.62
C GLY A 158 3.96 4.95 1.53
N PHE A 159 4.85 5.93 1.74
CA PHE A 159 5.95 6.19 0.81
C PHE A 159 7.03 5.11 0.89
N LEU A 160 7.39 4.67 2.10
CA LEU A 160 8.38 3.62 2.30
C LEU A 160 7.93 2.27 1.73
N SER A 161 6.64 1.90 1.82
CA SER A 161 6.09 0.68 1.23
C SER A 161 6.06 0.75 -0.29
N ILE A 162 5.73 1.91 -0.89
CA ILE A 162 5.85 2.14 -2.34
C ILE A 162 7.29 1.90 -2.83
N ILE A 163 8.30 2.34 -2.06
CA ILE A 163 9.72 2.11 -2.39
C ILE A 163 10.09 0.64 -2.20
N ASN A 164 9.78 0.07 -1.03
CA ASN A 164 10.27 -1.25 -0.64
C ASN A 164 9.57 -2.39 -1.37
N ASP A 165 8.24 -2.36 -1.40
CA ASP A 165 7.43 -3.49 -1.88
C ASP A 165 7.19 -3.42 -3.39
N TYR A 166 7.18 -2.21 -3.96
CA TYR A 166 6.94 -1.99 -5.39
C TYR A 166 8.16 -1.48 -6.18
N SER A 167 9.28 -1.18 -5.51
CA SER A 167 10.49 -0.62 -6.14
C SER A 167 10.25 0.63 -6.98
N ALA A 168 9.20 1.38 -6.66
CA ALA A 168 8.91 2.61 -7.36
C ALA A 168 9.87 3.72 -6.90
N LYS A 169 10.15 4.65 -7.81
CA LYS A 169 10.94 5.84 -7.50
C LYS A 169 10.02 6.99 -7.14
N LEU A 170 10.43 7.81 -6.18
CA LEU A 170 9.66 9.00 -5.79
C LEU A 170 10.38 10.29 -6.14
N GLY A 171 9.59 11.32 -6.42
CA GLY A 171 10.05 12.69 -6.55
C GLY A 171 9.02 13.66 -6.01
N TRP A 172 9.44 14.85 -5.63
CA TRP A 172 8.57 15.88 -5.11
C TRP A 172 8.88 17.24 -5.72
N LYS A 173 7.85 18.03 -5.98
CA LYS A 173 7.96 19.45 -6.33
C LYS A 173 7.13 20.27 -5.35
N PHE A 174 7.75 21.27 -4.74
CA PHE A 174 7.12 22.21 -3.82
C PHE A 174 7.07 23.58 -4.49
N GLN A 175 5.90 24.20 -4.48
CA GLN A 175 5.70 25.55 -5.03
C GLN A 175 4.95 26.42 -4.04
N THR A 176 5.58 27.52 -3.61
CA THR A 176 4.91 28.53 -2.80
C THR A 176 3.80 29.22 -3.61
N LEU A 177 2.59 29.27 -3.07
CA LEU A 177 1.47 30.02 -3.61
C LEU A 177 1.37 31.36 -2.87
N GLU A 178 1.56 32.46 -3.59
CA GLU A 178 1.50 33.82 -3.05
C GLU A 178 0.04 34.26 -2.82
N GLN A 179 -0.59 33.68 -1.80
CA GLN A 179 -1.94 34.00 -1.33
C GLN A 179 -1.97 34.17 0.20
N SER A 180 -3.09 34.67 0.73
CA SER A 180 -3.31 34.83 2.18
C SER A 180 -4.46 33.93 2.62
N PRO A 181 -4.24 32.91 3.49
CA PRO A 181 -2.96 32.55 4.12
C PRO A 181 -1.94 31.95 3.14
N LEU A 182 -0.65 31.99 3.51
CA LEU A 182 0.42 31.40 2.71
C LEU A 182 0.23 29.88 2.59
N LEU A 183 0.28 29.38 1.36
CA LEU A 183 0.08 27.97 1.06
C LEU A 183 1.17 27.44 0.15
N MET A 184 1.30 26.11 0.13
CA MET A 184 2.27 25.43 -0.71
C MET A 184 1.55 24.37 -1.54
N SER A 185 1.71 24.42 -2.86
CA SER A 185 1.39 23.27 -3.70
C SER A 185 2.52 22.25 -3.60
N VAL A 186 2.15 20.99 -3.41
CA VAL A 186 3.08 19.86 -3.39
C VAL A 186 2.63 18.89 -4.47
N THR A 187 3.51 18.60 -5.41
CA THR A 187 3.36 17.51 -6.36
C THR A 187 4.22 16.34 -5.91
N THR A 188 3.60 15.22 -5.57
CA THR A 188 4.28 13.93 -5.36
C THR A 188 4.24 13.13 -6.65
N LEU A 189 5.39 12.68 -7.12
CA LEU A 189 5.56 11.79 -8.26
C LEU A 189 5.95 10.40 -7.76
N VAL A 190 5.27 9.37 -8.26
CA VAL A 190 5.70 7.97 -8.18
C VAL A 190 5.93 7.44 -9.59
N ARG A 191 7.09 6.82 -9.82
CA ARG A 191 7.46 6.18 -11.09
C ARG A 191 7.55 4.67 -10.87
N LEU A 192 6.57 3.96 -11.41
CA LEU A 192 6.52 2.50 -11.38
C LEU A 192 7.13 1.98 -12.69
N MET A 193 8.26 1.28 -12.59
CA MET A 193 8.85 0.60 -13.74
C MET A 193 7.98 -0.60 -14.12
N VAL A 194 7.70 -0.74 -15.41
CA VAL A 194 6.90 -1.85 -15.91
C VAL A 194 7.84 -2.80 -16.68
N GLN A 195 8.06 -4.00 -16.14
CA GLN A 195 8.87 -5.03 -16.78
C GLN A 195 8.01 -6.28 -16.97
N GLN A 196 8.06 -6.88 -18.15
CA GLN A 196 7.45 -8.18 -18.41
C GLN A 196 8.31 -9.25 -17.73
N THR A 197 7.69 -10.05 -16.87
CA THR A 197 8.33 -11.23 -16.30
C THR A 197 7.41 -12.42 -16.49
N GLU A 198 7.95 -13.50 -17.04
CA GLU A 198 7.26 -14.77 -17.20
C GLU A 198 7.16 -15.49 -15.85
N GLN A 199 5.97 -15.98 -15.47
CA GLN A 199 5.69 -17.29 -14.81
C GLN A 199 4.30 -17.38 -14.14
N ALA A 200 3.98 -18.61 -13.68
CA ALA A 200 2.68 -19.29 -13.77
C ALA A 200 1.65 -19.07 -12.62
N LYS A 201 0.38 -19.40 -12.92
CA LYS A 201 -0.81 -19.38 -12.04
C LYS A 201 -0.89 -20.61 -11.11
N PRO A 202 -1.45 -20.46 -9.90
CA PRO A 202 -2.16 -21.54 -9.22
C PRO A 202 -3.68 -21.29 -9.17
N GLU A 203 -4.44 -22.39 -9.27
CA GLU A 203 -5.91 -22.46 -9.09
C GLU A 203 -6.26 -22.94 -7.67
N THR A 204 -7.36 -22.45 -7.10
CA THR A 204 -7.87 -22.81 -5.77
C THR A 204 -9.09 -23.75 -5.86
N ILE A 205 -9.20 -24.69 -4.91
CA ILE A 205 -10.32 -25.64 -4.73
C ILE A 205 -11.08 -25.29 -3.44
N ALA A 206 -12.41 -25.44 -3.45
CA ALA A 206 -13.33 -25.09 -2.37
C ALA A 206 -13.83 -26.31 -1.54
N ASP A 207 -14.54 -25.97 -0.45
CA ASP A 207 -15.39 -26.76 0.50
C ASP A 207 -14.69 -27.37 1.74
N THR A 208 -15.19 -27.32 2.99
CA THR A 208 -16.57 -27.26 3.57
C THR A 208 -16.60 -26.75 5.04
N ASN A 209 -17.82 -26.41 5.49
CA ASN A 209 -18.31 -25.91 6.79
C ASN A 209 -17.73 -26.48 8.12
N ILE A 210 -17.21 -25.57 8.95
CA ILE A 210 -17.36 -25.46 10.41
C ILE A 210 -17.36 -23.95 10.71
N GLU A 211 -18.19 -23.41 11.63
CA GLU A 211 -18.16 -21.97 11.96
C GLU A 211 -16.73 -21.54 12.36
N PRO A 212 -16.02 -20.77 11.51
CA PRO A 212 -14.64 -20.44 11.75
C PRO A 212 -14.52 -19.14 12.53
N LEU A 213 -13.37 -18.99 13.17
CA LEU A 213 -12.92 -17.67 13.57
C LEU A 213 -12.57 -16.91 12.28
N GLU A 214 -13.47 -16.03 11.84
CA GLU A 214 -13.37 -15.35 10.56
C GLU A 214 -13.63 -13.85 10.65
N VAL A 215 -13.07 -13.12 9.70
CA VAL A 215 -13.35 -11.73 9.43
C VAL A 215 -13.69 -11.60 7.94
N LYS A 216 -14.92 -11.15 7.65
CA LYS A 216 -15.40 -10.97 6.29
C LYS A 216 -15.64 -9.50 5.99
N GLY A 217 -14.99 -9.00 4.95
CA GLY A 217 -15.27 -7.69 4.38
C GLY A 217 -15.99 -7.79 3.05
N GLU A 218 -16.17 -6.65 2.39
CA GLU A 218 -16.83 -6.57 1.08
C GLU A 218 -16.05 -7.33 -0.01
N ASN A 219 -14.72 -7.22 0.01
CA ASN A 219 -13.84 -7.77 -1.04
C ASN A 219 -12.76 -8.71 -0.49
N PHE A 220 -12.86 -9.12 0.77
CA PHE A 220 -11.87 -10.00 1.38
C PHE A 220 -12.49 -10.93 2.41
N HIS A 221 -11.77 -12.00 2.70
CA HIS A 221 -12.10 -12.94 3.75
C HIS A 221 -10.81 -13.39 4.44
N ILE A 222 -10.80 -13.33 5.76
CA ILE A 222 -9.72 -13.84 6.61
C ILE A 222 -10.32 -14.95 7.47
N VAL A 223 -9.79 -16.15 7.39
CA VAL A 223 -10.39 -17.31 8.04
C VAL A 223 -9.33 -18.15 8.73
N TYR A 224 -9.54 -18.46 10.00
CA TYR A 224 -8.69 -19.40 10.73
C TYR A 224 -9.27 -20.81 10.68
N ASN A 225 -8.47 -21.76 10.22
CA ASN A 225 -8.81 -23.17 10.16
C ASN A 225 -8.18 -23.92 11.34
N ASN A 226 -9.02 -24.39 12.27
CA ASN A 226 -8.59 -25.14 13.45
C ASN A 226 -7.82 -26.43 13.14
N ASN A 227 -8.15 -27.10 12.02
CA ASN A 227 -7.55 -28.40 11.69
C ASN A 227 -6.13 -28.24 11.14
N SER A 228 -5.92 -27.25 10.27
CA SER A 228 -4.61 -26.98 9.67
C SER A 228 -3.76 -25.98 10.45
N ARG A 229 -4.35 -25.27 11.44
CA ARG A 229 -3.73 -24.13 12.16
C ARG A 229 -3.25 -23.02 11.22
N VAL A 230 -4.01 -22.83 10.13
CA VAL A 230 -3.72 -21.83 9.09
C VAL A 230 -4.71 -20.69 9.21
N VAL A 231 -4.20 -19.45 9.18
CA VAL A 231 -5.02 -18.26 8.91
C VAL A 231 -4.89 -17.94 7.43
N ASP A 232 -5.96 -18.16 6.67
CA ASP A 232 -6.03 -17.87 5.24
C ASP A 232 -6.50 -16.43 5.02
N PHE A 233 -5.80 -15.72 4.14
CA PHE A 233 -6.14 -14.39 3.66
C PHE A 233 -6.49 -14.48 2.17
N SER A 234 -7.70 -14.06 1.82
CA SER A 234 -8.16 -14.03 0.43
C SER A 234 -8.79 -12.68 0.05
N GLY A 235 -8.64 -12.32 -1.22
CA GLY A 235 -9.21 -11.10 -1.79
C GLY A 235 -8.38 -9.83 -1.54
N ARG A 236 -9.04 -8.67 -1.43
CA ARG A 236 -8.44 -7.33 -1.34
C ARG A 236 -8.65 -6.75 0.06
N VAL A 237 -7.66 -6.91 0.93
CA VAL A 237 -7.71 -6.47 2.34
C VAL A 237 -7.32 -5.00 2.43
N ARG A 238 -8.33 -4.12 2.40
CA ARG A 238 -8.16 -2.67 2.50
C ARG A 238 -9.14 -2.11 3.51
N MET A 239 -8.66 -1.84 4.72
CA MET A 239 -9.41 -1.13 5.77
C MET A 239 -8.75 0.22 6.07
N ARG A 240 -9.51 1.14 6.64
CA ARG A 240 -9.08 2.52 6.87
C ARG A 240 -8.30 2.62 8.19
N GLY A 241 -7.00 2.90 8.06
CA GLY A 241 -6.12 3.04 9.21
C GLY A 241 -6.01 1.76 10.04
N LEU A 242 -5.13 1.78 11.05
CA LEU A 242 -4.87 0.61 11.88
C LEU A 242 -6.04 0.27 12.83
N GLN A 243 -6.92 1.23 13.13
CA GLN A 243 -8.03 1.06 14.07
C GLN A 243 -9.12 0.11 13.55
N GLU A 244 -9.42 0.16 12.24
CA GLU A 244 -10.40 -0.74 11.62
C GLU A 244 -9.93 -2.20 11.61
N TYR A 245 -8.61 -2.44 11.73
CA TYR A 245 -8.04 -3.77 11.88
C TYR A 245 -8.17 -4.36 13.29
N SER A 246 -8.80 -3.67 14.25
CA SER A 246 -9.07 -4.20 15.60
C SER A 246 -9.72 -5.59 15.57
N ILE A 247 -10.68 -5.81 14.67
CA ILE A 247 -11.35 -7.11 14.49
C ILE A 247 -10.39 -8.23 14.04
N VAL A 248 -9.34 -7.88 13.29
CA VAL A 248 -8.30 -8.82 12.85
C VAL A 248 -7.29 -9.06 13.96
N PHE A 249 -6.97 -8.05 14.77
CA PHE A 249 -6.18 -8.23 15.99
C PHE A 249 -6.88 -9.16 16.98
N ASP A 250 -8.19 -9.01 17.20
CA ASP A 250 -8.98 -9.92 18.04
C ASP A 250 -8.94 -11.37 17.53
N LEU A 251 -8.96 -11.56 16.20
CA LEU A 251 -8.77 -12.87 15.59
C LEU A 251 -7.38 -13.41 15.91
N PHE A 252 -6.33 -12.61 15.71
CA PHE A 252 -4.97 -13.03 15.96
C PHE A 252 -4.67 -13.33 17.43
N ASP A 253 -5.22 -12.58 18.37
CA ASP A 253 -5.05 -12.85 19.80
C ASP A 253 -5.61 -14.22 20.15
N LYS A 254 -6.81 -14.56 19.65
CA LYS A 254 -7.40 -15.90 19.79
C LYS A 254 -6.55 -16.98 19.11
N VAL A 255 -6.03 -16.72 17.90
CA VAL A 255 -5.14 -17.67 17.21
C VAL A 255 -3.87 -17.94 18.01
N ILE A 256 -3.28 -16.93 18.66
CA ILE A 256 -2.11 -17.12 19.53
C ILE A 256 -2.48 -17.87 20.82
N GLU A 257 -3.65 -17.62 21.39
CA GLU A 257 -4.12 -18.39 22.56
C GLU A 257 -4.31 -19.87 22.23
N ILE A 258 -4.85 -20.17 21.04
CA ILE A 258 -5.06 -21.54 20.54
C ILE A 258 -3.73 -22.21 20.17
N ASN A 259 -2.81 -21.49 19.54
CA ASN A 259 -1.56 -22.02 19.00
C ASN A 259 -0.36 -21.46 19.76
N GLN A 260 0.22 -22.29 20.63
CA GLN A 260 1.35 -21.89 21.48
C GLN A 260 2.73 -22.20 20.86
N ASP A 261 2.75 -22.92 19.74
CA ASP A 261 3.95 -23.46 19.09
C ASP A 261 4.16 -22.91 17.67
N VAL A 262 3.18 -23.05 16.77
CA VAL A 262 3.31 -22.66 15.35
C VAL A 262 2.02 -22.04 14.83
N ILE A 263 2.14 -20.91 14.12
CA ILE A 263 1.05 -20.28 13.36
C ILE A 263 1.47 -20.19 11.90
N THR A 264 0.58 -20.60 10.99
CA THR A 264 0.80 -20.43 9.55
C THR A 264 -0.15 -19.39 9.00
N LEU A 265 0.38 -18.38 8.29
CA LEU A 265 -0.41 -17.44 7.51
C LEU A 265 -0.35 -17.85 6.03
N ASP A 266 -1.50 -18.05 5.41
CA ASP A 266 -1.60 -18.31 3.98
C ASP A 266 -2.06 -17.03 3.27
N LEU A 267 -1.16 -16.46 2.48
CA LEU A 267 -1.37 -15.22 1.73
C LEU A 267 -1.45 -15.49 0.22
N GLN A 268 -1.50 -16.75 -0.23
CA GLN A 268 -1.50 -17.08 -1.67
C GLN A 268 -2.63 -16.39 -2.43
N ASN A 269 -3.82 -16.34 -1.82
CA ASN A 269 -5.02 -15.75 -2.40
C ASN A 269 -5.21 -14.27 -2.04
N LEU A 270 -4.25 -13.64 -1.35
CA LEU A 270 -4.27 -12.22 -1.04
C LEU A 270 -3.88 -11.43 -2.28
N GLU A 271 -4.84 -10.75 -2.90
CA GLU A 271 -4.68 -10.01 -4.15
C GLU A 271 -4.07 -8.63 -3.91
N LEU A 272 -4.45 -8.00 -2.81
CA LEU A 272 -4.00 -6.66 -2.40
C LEU A 272 -4.12 -6.52 -0.89
N ILE A 273 -3.15 -5.84 -0.28
CA ILE A 273 -3.22 -5.32 1.08
C ILE A 273 -2.71 -3.88 1.08
N ASN A 274 -3.39 -2.95 1.75
CA ASN A 274 -2.94 -1.56 1.86
C ASN A 274 -1.83 -1.39 2.92
N SER A 275 -1.23 -0.19 3.02
CA SER A 275 -0.18 0.09 4.01
C SER A 275 -0.62 -0.22 5.45
N SER A 276 -1.85 0.14 5.84
CA SER A 276 -2.39 -0.16 7.17
C SER A 276 -2.53 -1.66 7.44
N GLY A 277 -2.87 -2.45 6.43
CA GLY A 277 -2.88 -3.92 6.55
C GLY A 277 -1.47 -4.51 6.67
N ILE A 278 -0.48 -3.95 6.00
CA ILE A 278 0.93 -4.33 6.19
C ILE A 278 1.39 -4.00 7.61
N ASP A 279 1.00 -2.84 8.14
CA ASP A 279 1.28 -2.45 9.52
C ASP A 279 0.62 -3.43 10.51
N MET A 280 -0.61 -3.84 10.23
CA MET A 280 -1.33 -4.84 11.02
C MET A 280 -0.57 -6.18 11.06
N LEU A 281 -0.15 -6.71 9.91
CA LEU A 281 0.63 -7.96 9.83
C LEU A 281 2.00 -7.80 10.51
N SER A 282 2.66 -6.66 10.32
CA SER A 282 3.94 -6.35 10.95
C SER A 282 3.83 -6.30 12.47
N LYS A 283 2.78 -5.65 12.99
CA LYS A 283 2.49 -5.58 14.43
C LYS A 283 2.20 -6.97 15.01
N PHE A 284 1.45 -7.81 14.28
CA PHE A 284 1.24 -9.21 14.68
C PHE A 284 2.55 -9.99 14.76
N ILE A 285 3.40 -9.90 13.73
CA ILE A 285 4.71 -10.58 13.69
C ILE A 285 5.61 -10.11 14.83
N ILE A 286 5.72 -8.80 15.04
CA ILE A 286 6.54 -8.20 16.11
C ILE A 286 6.03 -8.60 17.49
N THR A 287 4.72 -8.60 17.71
CA THR A 287 4.11 -8.99 18.98
C THR A 287 4.32 -10.48 19.27
N THR A 288 4.17 -11.32 18.25
CA THR A 288 4.43 -12.76 18.35
C THR A 288 5.91 -13.06 18.60
N ARG A 289 6.81 -12.35 17.91
CA ARG A 289 8.28 -12.41 18.15
C ARG A 289 8.62 -12.12 19.62
N LYS A 290 7.96 -11.13 20.25
CA LYS A 290 8.16 -10.78 21.66
C LYS A 290 7.76 -11.91 22.62
N LYS A 291 6.80 -12.78 22.25
CA LYS A 291 6.40 -13.96 23.04
C LYS A 291 7.43 -15.10 23.01
N LYS A 292 8.35 -15.14 22.03
CA LYS A 292 9.49 -16.09 21.86
C LYS A 292 9.15 -17.58 21.72
N THR A 293 7.94 -18.01 22.06
CA THR A 293 7.50 -19.41 22.05
C THR A 293 6.85 -19.85 20.76
N VAL A 294 6.33 -18.90 19.97
CA VAL A 294 5.55 -19.17 18.76
C VAL A 294 6.41 -18.93 17.51
N GLN A 295 6.46 -19.92 16.63
CA GLN A 295 7.03 -19.80 15.29
C GLN A 295 5.95 -19.34 14.30
N ILE A 296 6.31 -18.45 13.38
CA ILE A 296 5.44 -18.03 12.28
C ILE A 296 5.98 -18.62 10.98
N ASN A 297 5.08 -19.24 10.22
CA ASN A 297 5.30 -19.64 8.84
C ASN A 297 4.37 -18.82 7.93
N ILE A 298 4.85 -18.40 6.76
CA ILE A 298 4.03 -17.68 5.77
C ILE A 298 4.10 -18.39 4.42
N ILE A 299 2.94 -18.65 3.82
CA ILE A 299 2.82 -19.16 2.46
C ILE A 299 2.43 -17.98 1.57
N GLY A 300 3.29 -17.61 0.62
CA GLY A 300 3.01 -16.57 -0.37
C GLY A 300 2.80 -17.16 -1.76
N SER A 301 2.28 -16.36 -2.68
CA SER A 301 2.25 -16.70 -4.10
C SER A 301 3.49 -16.17 -4.80
N SER A 302 4.17 -17.05 -5.55
CA SER A 302 5.25 -16.65 -6.47
C SER A 302 4.76 -15.78 -7.63
N SER A 303 3.45 -15.80 -7.91
CA SER A 303 2.83 -15.05 -9.00
C SER A 303 2.67 -13.55 -8.74
N ARG A 304 2.86 -13.08 -7.49
CA ARG A 304 2.63 -11.69 -7.08
C ARG A 304 3.94 -11.04 -6.64
N ASN A 305 4.46 -10.13 -7.46
CA ASN A 305 5.77 -9.52 -7.22
C ASN A 305 5.89 -8.85 -5.84
N TRP A 306 4.87 -8.12 -5.40
CA TRP A 306 4.87 -7.41 -4.12
C TRP A 306 4.98 -8.36 -2.90
N GLN A 307 4.43 -9.59 -2.99
CA GLN A 307 4.54 -10.56 -1.90
C GLN A 307 5.99 -10.99 -1.70
N THR A 308 6.77 -11.18 -2.77
CA THR A 308 8.17 -11.65 -2.64
C THR A 308 9.03 -10.73 -1.78
N ARG A 309 8.78 -9.42 -1.85
CA ARG A 309 9.47 -8.39 -1.06
C ARG A 309 8.88 -8.28 0.34
N LEU A 310 7.56 -8.27 0.44
CA LEU A 310 6.86 -8.21 1.73
C LEU A 310 7.29 -9.37 2.66
N LEU A 311 7.34 -10.61 2.17
CA LEU A 311 7.71 -11.76 2.98
C LEU A 311 9.19 -11.72 3.42
N LYS A 312 10.09 -11.18 2.59
CA LYS A 312 11.48 -10.90 2.99
C LYS A 312 11.54 -9.86 4.10
N ASN A 313 10.75 -8.80 4.02
CA ASN A 313 10.65 -7.77 5.06
C ASN A 313 10.10 -8.34 6.37
N PHE A 314 9.10 -9.23 6.30
CA PHE A 314 8.61 -9.97 7.48
C PHE A 314 9.67 -10.87 8.11
N GLN A 315 10.52 -11.53 7.31
CA GLN A 315 11.66 -12.28 7.84
C GLN A 315 12.72 -11.39 8.48
N ARG A 316 12.94 -10.16 7.98
CA ARG A 316 13.81 -9.18 8.65
C ARG A 316 13.25 -8.77 10.02
N LEU A 317 11.94 -8.58 10.12
CA LEU A 317 11.27 -8.32 11.40
C LEU A 317 11.39 -9.50 12.35
N MET A 318 11.28 -10.74 11.88
CA MET A 318 11.45 -11.93 12.71
C MET A 318 12.39 -12.92 12.02
N PRO A 319 13.71 -12.94 12.33
CA PRO A 319 14.68 -13.79 11.63
C PRO A 319 14.39 -15.30 11.67
N LYS A 320 13.59 -15.76 12.65
CA LYS A 320 13.14 -17.17 12.76
C LYS A 320 11.89 -17.49 11.93
N LEU A 321 11.24 -16.48 11.34
CA LEU A 321 10.09 -16.64 10.47
C LEU A 321 10.52 -17.38 9.20
N GLN A 322 9.76 -18.41 8.85
CA GLN A 322 9.94 -19.16 7.62
C GLN A 322 8.88 -18.75 6.61
N TYR A 323 9.26 -18.66 5.34
CA TYR A 323 8.28 -18.49 4.28
C TYR A 323 8.60 -19.40 3.09
N GLU A 324 7.55 -19.77 2.37
CA GLU A 324 7.64 -20.50 1.10
C GLU A 324 6.72 -19.86 0.07
N PHE A 325 7.05 -20.04 -1.20
CA PHE A 325 6.20 -19.64 -2.32
C PHE A 325 5.58 -20.88 -2.95
N ARG A 326 4.28 -20.81 -3.19
CA ARG A 326 3.53 -21.82 -3.93
C ARG A 326 2.95 -21.26 -5.22
#